data_AF-A0A233SRG1-F1
#
_entry.id   AF-A0A233SRG1-F1
#
_cell.length_a   1.000
_cell.length_b   1.000
_cell.length_c   1.000
_cell.angle_alpha   90.00
_cell.angle_beta   90.00
_cell.angle_gamma   90.00
#
_symmetry.space_group_name_H-M   'P 1'
#
loop_
_entity.id
_entity.type
_entity.pdbx_description
1 polymer ?
#
loop_
_entity_poly.entity_id
_entity_poly.type
_entity_poly.pdbx_seq_one_letter_code
_entity_poly.pdbx_strand_id
1 'polypeptide(L)'
;MLLDDRHVLTCAHVVGDAGAAPGGITSHVRISSVACRPEWSRTAQVAPGTWVYEPGTQRGDVALLELDEPADCGIRTTLWKAPISGGTVQVYGFPDTAPFGMGTDARLAGSGHRQGEWGLLKRVRAGDPWIEPGYSGAGAMAVDGEFEGRVIGIVVADFVDGDAKAAWMLPTETMLTYLPRIREFTGGDRTDELGSSHGELPGDVLGDPLRLALTQELTRLLDSDWSGTVVVGTGGTTAVGDSWLVRLVRTADPAARATVTDAELTGAPGDTVLGLGAIDAAYDARGKSVADVSGYLTGRFGLPGGDAHEVRRQLLRRRPPACLVVGGVDRAQDPEALVEELLGQLAARARSRGVRLVLGFEGTPPADLAYDVSLDPEPLRGDAARGVTAAEVQTVVGQLAAAEDTASALQQEWGVRFFAAPRLPTRAAPRLRVRLAVARATEPNPELTAVHDRAVDARAALARFDHDLRRMIATYQDLSAGLELHRVRAARYFGDEDRRLAEQHAPAARALRTEPIDLVAARKLVGRYTDEVNRRIEEG
;
A
#
# COMPACT_ATOMS: atom_id res chain seq x y z
N MET A 1 -21.22 2.57 20.33
CA MET A 1 -19.95 3.15 20.84
C MET A 1 -20.18 4.58 21.34
N LEU A 2 -19.71 4.94 22.54
CA LEU A 2 -19.93 6.26 23.15
C LEU A 2 -18.86 7.26 22.69
N LEU A 3 -19.25 8.39 22.08
CA LEU A 3 -18.35 9.43 21.56
C LEU A 3 -18.08 10.56 22.57
N ASP A 4 -19.10 10.90 23.36
CA ASP A 4 -19.04 11.79 24.51
C ASP A 4 -20.13 11.36 25.52
N ASP A 5 -20.44 12.18 26.52
CA ASP A 5 -21.41 11.80 27.55
C ASP A 5 -22.86 11.68 27.03
N ARG A 6 -23.18 12.10 25.80
CA ARG A 6 -24.54 12.09 25.25
C ARG A 6 -24.69 11.39 23.90
N HIS A 7 -23.62 11.17 23.16
CA HIS A 7 -23.68 10.72 21.78
C HIS A 7 -23.16 9.29 21.63
N VAL A 8 -24.01 8.43 21.04
CA VAL A 8 -23.65 7.04 20.74
C VAL A 8 -23.69 6.82 19.23
N LEU A 9 -22.58 6.31 18.68
CA LEU A 9 -22.49 5.87 17.29
C LEU A 9 -22.79 4.38 17.19
N THR A 10 -23.60 3.97 16.22
CA THR A 10 -23.94 2.58 15.94
C THR A 10 -24.34 2.38 14.46
N CYS A 11 -24.64 1.15 14.06
CA CYS A 11 -25.25 0.83 12.78
C CYS A 11 -26.72 1.25 12.73
N ALA A 12 -27.15 1.75 11.57
CA ALA A 12 -28.51 2.22 11.38
C ALA A 12 -29.52 1.06 11.29
N HIS A 13 -29.13 -0.10 10.73
CA HIS A 13 -29.98 -1.29 10.70
C HIS A 13 -30.31 -1.78 12.12
N VAL A 14 -29.36 -1.75 13.05
CA VAL A 14 -29.59 -2.15 14.46
C VAL A 14 -30.70 -1.32 15.10
N VAL A 15 -30.73 -0.01 14.79
CA VAL A 15 -31.78 0.89 15.26
C VAL A 15 -33.12 0.61 14.56
N GLY A 16 -33.07 0.28 13.27
CA GLY A 16 -34.24 -0.12 12.48
C GLY A 16 -34.88 -1.41 12.97
N ASP A 17 -34.07 -2.43 13.25
CA ASP A 17 -34.51 -3.73 13.78
C ASP A 17 -35.12 -3.61 15.17
N ALA A 18 -34.65 -2.64 15.97
CA ALA A 18 -35.26 -2.26 17.24
C ALA A 18 -36.59 -1.46 17.09
N GLY A 19 -37.00 -1.15 15.85
CA GLY A 19 -38.21 -0.41 15.53
C GLY A 19 -38.11 1.11 15.73
N ALA A 20 -36.90 1.63 15.95
CA ALA A 20 -36.63 3.02 16.32
C ALA A 20 -36.04 3.88 15.19
N ALA A 21 -36.11 3.39 13.95
CA ALA A 21 -35.77 4.20 12.78
C ALA A 21 -36.66 5.46 12.71
N PRO A 22 -36.23 6.53 12.01
CA PRO A 22 -37.08 7.69 11.76
C PRO A 22 -38.45 7.28 11.16
N GLY A 23 -39.54 7.58 11.87
CA GLY A 23 -40.90 7.16 11.48
C GLY A 23 -41.27 5.71 11.84
N GLY A 24 -40.46 5.03 12.65
CA GLY A 24 -40.69 3.67 13.15
C GLY A 24 -41.77 3.56 14.21
N ILE A 25 -41.92 2.35 14.77
CA ILE A 25 -42.95 1.99 15.76
C ILE A 25 -42.64 2.53 17.17
N THR A 26 -41.38 2.84 17.46
CA THR A 26 -40.92 3.50 18.69
C THR A 26 -40.01 4.67 18.33
N SER A 27 -39.92 5.66 19.20
CA SER A 27 -39.00 6.80 19.06
C SER A 27 -37.67 6.62 19.79
N HIS A 28 -37.57 5.60 20.66
CA HIS A 28 -36.39 5.40 21.52
C HIS A 28 -35.87 3.96 21.43
N VAL A 29 -34.55 3.83 21.58
CA VAL A 29 -33.83 2.58 21.86
C VAL A 29 -33.28 2.60 23.28
N ARG A 30 -33.05 1.42 23.85
CA ARG A 30 -32.37 1.27 25.14
C ARG A 30 -30.92 0.89 24.89
N ILE A 31 -30.00 1.64 25.50
CA ILE A 31 -28.55 1.42 25.43
C ILE A 31 -28.08 1.02 26.82
N SER A 32 -27.29 -0.04 26.90
CA SER A 32 -26.66 -0.48 28.14
C SER A 32 -25.15 -0.49 27.98
N SER A 33 -24.42 0.04 28.96
CA SER A 33 -22.95 0.05 28.95
C SER A 33 -22.41 -0.87 30.04
N VAL A 34 -21.66 -1.89 29.61
CA VAL A 34 -20.85 -2.77 30.48
C VAL A 34 -19.44 -2.21 30.71
N ALA A 35 -19.04 -1.18 29.95
CA ALA A 35 -17.73 -0.55 30.06
C ALA A 35 -17.68 0.48 31.21
N CYS A 36 -18.83 1.04 31.58
CA CYS A 36 -18.94 2.03 32.64
C CYS A 36 -19.11 1.37 34.01
N ARG A 37 -18.58 2.02 35.06
CA ARG A 37 -18.73 1.57 36.45
C ARG A 37 -19.28 2.72 37.31
N PRO A 38 -20.48 2.56 37.92
CA PRO A 38 -21.40 1.43 37.77
C PRO A 38 -21.94 1.31 36.33
N GLU A 39 -22.36 0.10 35.96
CA GLU A 39 -23.05 -0.13 34.69
C GLU A 39 -24.34 0.69 34.65
N TRP A 40 -24.72 1.14 33.45
CA TRP A 40 -25.94 1.92 33.27
C TRP A 40 -26.75 1.43 32.08
N SER A 41 -28.06 1.73 32.13
CA SER A 41 -28.98 1.57 31.03
C SER A 41 -29.76 2.88 30.85
N ARG A 42 -29.79 3.41 29.63
CA ARG A 42 -30.41 4.70 29.28
C ARG A 42 -31.19 4.57 27.98
N THR A 43 -32.20 5.42 27.83
CA THR A 43 -32.91 5.58 26.57
C THR A 43 -32.20 6.60 25.70
N ALA A 44 -32.31 6.40 24.40
CA ALA A 44 -31.70 7.24 23.39
C ALA A 44 -32.61 7.33 22.18
N GLN A 45 -32.52 8.45 21.47
CA GLN A 45 -33.22 8.68 20.21
C GLN A 45 -32.23 8.93 19.09
N VAL A 46 -32.64 8.67 17.86
CA VAL A 46 -31.85 9.03 16.67
C VAL A 46 -31.71 10.55 16.62
N ALA A 47 -30.48 11.06 16.58
CA ALA A 47 -30.27 12.48 16.43
C ALA A 47 -30.82 12.95 15.05
N PRO A 48 -31.43 14.14 14.95
CA PRO A 48 -32.09 14.56 13.72
C PRO A 48 -31.13 14.59 12.52
N GLY A 49 -31.53 13.93 11.43
CA GLY A 49 -30.76 13.89 10.17
C GLY A 49 -29.51 13.01 10.21
N THR A 50 -29.35 12.15 11.21
CA THR A 50 -28.15 11.31 11.39
C THR A 50 -28.46 9.82 11.38
N TRP A 51 -29.39 9.39 10.54
CA TRP A 51 -29.66 7.98 10.26
C TRP A 51 -29.52 7.75 8.76
N VAL A 52 -28.53 6.97 8.37
CA VAL A 52 -28.22 6.67 6.97
C VAL A 52 -28.24 5.17 6.79
N TYR A 53 -29.25 4.68 6.09
CA TYR A 53 -29.41 3.27 5.77
C TYR A 53 -30.16 3.12 4.45
N GLU A 54 -29.57 2.36 3.54
CA GLU A 54 -30.21 1.99 2.28
C GLU A 54 -30.20 0.46 2.17
N PRO A 55 -31.35 -0.21 2.43
CA PRO A 55 -31.43 -1.66 2.45
C PRO A 55 -30.94 -2.30 1.16
N GLY A 56 -30.15 -3.37 1.28
CA GLY A 56 -29.67 -4.12 0.12
C GLY A 56 -28.48 -3.48 -0.62
N THR A 57 -27.95 -2.37 -0.09
CA THR A 57 -26.70 -1.75 -0.59
C THR A 57 -25.56 -1.97 0.40
N GLN A 58 -24.32 -1.91 -0.08
CA GLN A 58 -23.12 -1.92 0.77
C GLN A 58 -22.65 -0.49 1.06
N ARG A 59 -23.61 0.36 1.44
CA ARG A 59 -23.43 1.80 1.63
C ARG A 59 -24.11 2.30 2.89
N GLY A 60 -23.52 3.32 3.50
CA GLY A 60 -23.95 3.88 4.77
C GLY A 60 -23.99 2.82 5.85
N ASP A 61 -25.15 2.68 6.47
CA ASP A 61 -25.42 1.89 7.68
C ASP A 61 -24.79 2.49 8.95
N VAL A 62 -25.07 3.77 9.17
CA VAL A 62 -24.58 4.49 10.35
C VAL A 62 -25.66 5.40 10.93
N ALA A 63 -25.74 5.38 12.26
CA ALA A 63 -26.65 6.23 13.02
C ALA A 63 -25.93 6.86 14.22
N LEU A 64 -26.19 8.16 14.42
CA LEU A 64 -25.85 8.85 15.65
C LEU A 64 -27.10 8.93 16.53
N LEU A 65 -26.96 8.47 17.78
CA LEU A 65 -27.99 8.52 18.80
C LEU A 65 -27.63 9.56 19.86
N GLU A 66 -28.64 10.24 20.39
CA GLU A 66 -28.53 11.13 21.53
C GLU A 66 -29.20 10.46 22.74
N LEU A 67 -28.46 10.33 23.84
CA LEU A 67 -28.97 9.85 25.12
C LEU A 67 -29.87 10.90 25.77
N ASP A 68 -30.98 10.44 26.34
CA ASP A 68 -31.91 11.31 27.09
C ASP A 68 -31.26 11.87 28.36
N GLU A 69 -30.38 11.07 28.97
CA GLU A 69 -29.58 11.43 30.13
C GLU A 69 -28.09 11.15 29.86
N PRO A 70 -27.17 11.98 30.37
CA PRO A 70 -25.74 11.76 30.15
C PRO A 70 -25.23 10.46 30.81
N ALA A 71 -24.20 9.87 30.21
CA ALA A 71 -23.61 8.60 30.63
C ALA A 71 -22.74 8.68 31.90
N ASP A 72 -22.35 9.88 32.35
CA ASP A 72 -21.65 10.22 33.61
C ASP A 72 -20.60 9.20 34.10
N CYS A 73 -19.84 8.59 33.18
CA CYS A 73 -18.84 7.56 33.49
C CYS A 73 -17.44 7.87 32.96
N GLY A 74 -17.25 8.99 32.23
CA GLY A 74 -15.96 9.44 31.72
C GLY A 74 -15.34 8.57 30.61
N ILE A 75 -15.99 7.46 30.23
CA ILE A 75 -15.61 6.63 29.10
C ILE A 75 -16.09 7.31 27.82
N ARG A 76 -15.17 7.55 26.89
CA ARG A 76 -15.45 8.14 25.58
C ARG A 76 -14.42 7.67 24.57
N THR A 77 -14.82 7.63 23.31
CA THR A 77 -13.96 7.25 22.19
C THR A 77 -13.78 8.43 21.24
N THR A 78 -12.55 8.60 20.77
CA THR A 78 -12.23 9.43 19.60
C THR A 78 -12.06 8.54 18.38
N LEU A 79 -12.72 8.90 17.28
CA LEU A 79 -12.54 8.24 15.99
C LEU A 79 -11.31 8.81 15.28
N TRP A 80 -10.57 7.98 14.56
CA TRP A 80 -9.35 8.38 13.89
C TRP A 80 -9.41 8.08 12.40
N LYS A 81 -9.07 9.09 11.61
CA LYS A 81 -8.81 8.95 10.18
C LYS A 81 -7.47 8.26 10.02
N ALA A 82 -7.48 7.02 9.53
CA ALA A 82 -6.30 6.17 9.48
C ALA A 82 -6.25 5.35 8.17
N PRO A 83 -5.06 4.95 7.71
CA PRO A 83 -4.95 4.08 6.55
C PRO A 83 -5.55 2.69 6.82
N ILE A 84 -6.39 2.21 5.90
CA ILE A 84 -7.08 0.90 5.99
C ILE A 84 -6.46 -0.18 5.08
N SER A 85 -5.29 0.09 4.50
CA SER A 85 -4.56 -0.82 3.60
C SER A 85 -4.07 -2.11 4.27
N GLY A 86 -4.09 -2.18 5.60
CA GLY A 86 -3.73 -3.37 6.36
C GLY A 86 -3.45 -3.08 7.83
N GLY A 87 -3.22 -4.15 8.59
CA GLY A 87 -3.05 -4.11 10.04
C GLY A 87 -4.05 -5.02 10.76
N THR A 88 -3.99 -5.03 12.08
CA THR A 88 -4.92 -5.79 12.93
C THR A 88 -5.79 -4.83 13.72
N VAL A 89 -7.08 -5.10 13.75
CA VAL A 89 -8.05 -4.41 14.60
C VAL A 89 -8.64 -5.39 15.59
N GLN A 90 -8.96 -4.89 16.78
CA GLN A 90 -9.75 -5.57 17.78
C GLN A 90 -11.15 -4.96 17.78
N VAL A 91 -12.15 -5.85 17.85
CA VAL A 91 -13.56 -5.49 17.90
C VAL A 91 -14.17 -6.14 19.14
N TYR A 92 -15.01 -5.39 19.85
CA TYR A 92 -15.75 -5.90 21.00
C TYR A 92 -17.25 -5.81 20.76
N GLY A 93 -17.93 -6.96 20.72
CA GLY A 93 -19.36 -7.07 20.43
C GLY A 93 -20.09 -7.91 21.47
N PHE A 94 -21.41 -8.05 21.29
CA PHE A 94 -22.32 -8.74 22.20
C PHE A 94 -23.13 -9.79 21.45
N PRO A 95 -22.50 -10.89 20.99
CA PRO A 95 -23.22 -11.97 20.35
C PRO A 95 -24.12 -12.71 21.36
N ASP A 96 -25.16 -13.39 20.87
CA ASP A 96 -26.11 -14.14 21.72
C ASP A 96 -25.42 -15.17 22.63
N THR A 97 -24.28 -15.70 22.20
CA THR A 97 -23.49 -16.69 22.94
C THR A 97 -22.66 -16.09 24.08
N ALA A 98 -22.51 -14.76 24.13
CA ALA A 98 -21.67 -14.05 25.09
C ALA A 98 -22.34 -12.75 25.58
N PRO A 99 -23.29 -12.83 26.53
CA PRO A 99 -24.10 -11.68 26.97
C PRO A 99 -23.29 -10.59 27.69
N PHE A 100 -22.10 -10.92 28.20
CA PHE A 100 -21.19 -9.95 28.81
C PHE A 100 -20.23 -9.31 27.80
N GLY A 101 -20.36 -9.65 26.52
CA GLY A 101 -19.50 -9.20 25.44
C GLY A 101 -18.24 -10.05 25.24
N MET A 102 -17.74 -10.05 24.01
CA MET A 102 -16.55 -10.80 23.60
C MET A 102 -15.71 -9.95 22.65
N GLY A 103 -14.39 -9.97 22.87
CA GLY A 103 -13.42 -9.36 21.98
C GLY A 103 -12.93 -10.36 20.93
N THR A 104 -12.70 -9.90 19.71
CA THR A 104 -12.03 -10.67 18.66
C THR A 104 -11.10 -9.79 17.82
N ASP A 105 -10.04 -10.39 17.29
CA ASP A 105 -9.09 -9.73 16.41
C ASP A 105 -9.41 -10.06 14.94
N ALA A 106 -9.32 -9.05 14.09
CA ALA A 106 -9.50 -9.17 12.65
C ALA A 106 -8.39 -8.42 11.90
N ARG A 107 -8.00 -8.97 10.74
CA ARG A 107 -7.01 -8.35 9.85
C ARG A 107 -7.70 -7.51 8.80
N LEU A 108 -7.27 -6.25 8.66
CA LEU A 108 -7.64 -5.38 7.56
C LEU A 108 -7.07 -5.93 6.25
N ALA A 109 -7.91 -6.00 5.23
CA ALA A 109 -7.56 -6.54 3.92
C ALA A 109 -7.87 -5.59 2.76
N GLY A 110 -8.00 -4.28 3.02
CA GLY A 110 -8.40 -3.29 2.02
C GLY A 110 -9.88 -3.43 1.65
N SER A 111 -10.22 -3.39 0.36
CA SER A 111 -11.60 -3.51 -0.12
C SER A 111 -12.10 -4.96 -0.21
N GLY A 112 -13.39 -5.18 0.10
CA GLY A 112 -14.06 -6.47 -0.14
C GLY A 112 -14.45 -6.71 -1.60
N HIS A 113 -14.49 -5.66 -2.43
CA HIS A 113 -14.84 -5.66 -3.86
C HIS A 113 -14.67 -4.24 -4.42
N ARG A 114 -14.73 -4.09 -5.75
CA ARG A 114 -14.60 -2.80 -6.45
C ARG A 114 -15.71 -1.80 -6.06
N GLN A 115 -16.88 -2.28 -5.65
CA GLN A 115 -18.12 -1.52 -5.54
C GLN A 115 -18.41 -0.92 -4.14
N GLY A 116 -17.55 -1.15 -3.15
CA GLY A 116 -17.89 -0.82 -1.75
C GLY A 116 -17.09 0.33 -1.15
N GLU A 117 -17.71 1.04 -0.23
CA GLU A 117 -17.06 1.98 0.70
C GLU A 117 -16.70 1.33 2.04
N TRP A 118 -16.98 0.03 2.18
CA TRP A 118 -16.67 -0.77 3.36
C TRP A 118 -15.33 -1.49 3.24
N GLY A 119 -14.50 -1.39 4.28
CA GLY A 119 -13.24 -2.10 4.42
C GLY A 119 -13.46 -3.56 4.83
N LEU A 120 -12.74 -4.49 4.18
CA LEU A 120 -12.81 -5.92 4.45
C LEU A 120 -11.98 -6.29 5.68
N LEU A 121 -12.59 -7.08 6.55
CA LEU A 121 -12.00 -7.73 7.70
C LEU A 121 -11.91 -9.24 7.46
N LYS A 122 -10.73 -9.80 7.70
CA LYS A 122 -10.46 -11.25 7.61
C LYS A 122 -10.08 -11.80 8.97
N ARG A 123 -10.51 -13.03 9.25
CA ARG A 123 -10.10 -13.76 10.45
C ARG A 123 -8.58 -13.96 10.49
N VAL A 124 -7.97 -13.72 11.65
CA VAL A 124 -6.52 -13.82 11.83
C VAL A 124 -6.07 -15.28 11.90
N ARG A 125 -6.73 -16.11 12.72
CA ARG A 125 -6.43 -17.56 12.85
C ARG A 125 -7.70 -18.40 12.84
N ALA A 126 -7.60 -19.59 12.28
CA ALA A 126 -8.69 -20.57 12.36
C ALA A 126 -8.90 -21.00 13.81
N GLY A 127 -10.16 -21.02 14.26
CA GLY A 127 -10.54 -21.40 15.63
C GLY A 127 -10.73 -20.22 16.60
N ASP A 128 -10.20 -19.03 16.29
CA ASP A 128 -10.46 -17.83 17.10
C ASP A 128 -11.95 -17.41 16.98
N PRO A 129 -12.51 -16.74 18.01
CA PRO A 129 -13.82 -16.10 17.93
C PRO A 129 -13.94 -15.22 16.68
N TRP A 130 -15.15 -15.09 16.13
CA TRP A 130 -15.35 -14.33 14.90
C TRP A 130 -16.44 -13.27 15.06
N ILE A 131 -16.35 -12.24 14.21
CA ILE A 131 -17.38 -11.20 14.07
C ILE A 131 -18.65 -11.84 13.50
N GLU A 132 -19.73 -11.75 14.26
CA GLU A 132 -21.04 -12.35 13.96
C GLU A 132 -22.16 -11.38 14.40
N PRO A 133 -23.45 -11.72 14.22
CA PRO A 133 -24.54 -10.88 14.73
C PRO A 133 -24.34 -10.52 16.21
N GLY A 134 -24.52 -9.23 16.53
CA GLY A 134 -24.19 -8.64 17.85
C GLY A 134 -22.89 -7.83 17.87
N TYR A 135 -22.07 -7.87 16.82
CA TYR A 135 -20.91 -6.99 16.64
C TYR A 135 -21.20 -5.72 15.82
N SER A 136 -22.35 -5.63 15.13
CA SER A 136 -22.73 -4.44 14.37
C SER A 136 -22.72 -3.18 15.24
N GLY A 137 -22.07 -2.12 14.77
CA GLY A 137 -21.89 -0.86 15.49
C GLY A 137 -20.74 -0.85 16.51
N ALA A 138 -20.01 -1.96 16.66
CA ALA A 138 -18.81 -2.02 17.48
C ALA A 138 -17.65 -1.24 16.84
N GLY A 139 -16.85 -0.57 17.66
CA GLY A 139 -15.65 0.12 17.19
C GLY A 139 -14.56 -0.86 16.77
N ALA A 140 -13.96 -0.64 15.60
CA ALA A 140 -12.76 -1.34 15.16
C ALA A 140 -11.52 -0.56 15.62
N MET A 141 -10.88 -1.07 16.68
CA MET A 141 -9.73 -0.44 17.33
C MET A 141 -8.42 -1.03 16.81
N ALA A 142 -7.48 -0.21 16.32
CA ALA A 142 -6.17 -0.71 15.90
C ALA A 142 -5.38 -1.27 17.10
N VAL A 143 -4.78 -2.45 16.92
CA VAL A 143 -4.06 -3.19 17.99
C VAL A 143 -2.57 -2.89 17.99
N ASP A 144 -2.00 -2.58 16.83
CA ASP A 144 -0.57 -2.41 16.65
C ASP A 144 -0.26 -1.11 15.90
N GLY A 145 1.00 -0.70 15.97
CA GLY A 145 1.53 0.40 15.18
C GLY A 145 1.15 1.78 15.70
N GLU A 146 1.18 2.77 14.83
CA GLU A 146 1.08 4.17 15.20
C GLU A 146 -0.34 4.60 15.63
N PHE A 147 -1.33 3.73 15.38
CA PHE A 147 -2.72 3.92 15.78
C PHE A 147 -3.16 3.00 16.93
N GLU A 148 -2.24 2.34 17.63
CA GLU A 148 -2.58 1.47 18.78
C GLU A 148 -3.57 2.14 19.74
N GLY A 149 -4.65 1.42 20.05
CA GLY A 149 -5.71 1.88 20.95
C GLY A 149 -6.70 2.89 20.33
N ARG A 150 -6.57 3.22 19.04
CA ARG A 150 -7.44 4.19 18.35
C ARG A 150 -8.51 3.48 17.53
N VAL A 151 -9.74 3.97 17.58
CA VAL A 151 -10.85 3.46 16.76
C VAL A 151 -10.82 4.09 15.37
N ILE A 152 -10.75 3.26 14.33
CA ILE A 152 -10.58 3.71 12.94
C ILE A 152 -11.83 3.48 12.07
N GLY A 153 -12.87 2.87 12.64
CA GLY A 153 -14.19 2.71 12.02
C GLY A 153 -15.12 1.88 12.89
N ILE A 154 -16.25 1.46 12.34
CA ILE A 154 -17.22 0.58 13.01
C ILE A 154 -17.53 -0.65 12.16
N VAL A 155 -17.85 -1.78 12.78
CA VAL A 155 -18.31 -2.99 12.08
C VAL A 155 -19.75 -2.79 11.60
N VAL A 156 -20.03 -3.12 10.33
CA VAL A 156 -21.35 -2.93 9.70
C VAL A 156 -21.99 -4.22 9.21
N ALA A 157 -21.20 -5.23 8.86
CA ALA A 157 -21.73 -6.49 8.37
C ALA A 157 -20.76 -7.65 8.59
N ASP A 158 -21.29 -8.87 8.63
CA ASP A 158 -20.56 -10.12 8.58
C ASP A 158 -21.00 -10.98 7.39
N PHE A 159 -20.17 -11.96 7.05
CA PHE A 159 -20.46 -13.01 6.08
C PHE A 159 -19.82 -14.31 6.56
N VAL A 160 -20.66 -15.33 6.65
CA VAL A 160 -20.27 -16.68 7.02
C VAL A 160 -20.90 -17.65 6.02
N ASP A 161 -20.05 -18.34 5.25
CA ASP A 161 -20.46 -19.45 4.37
C ASP A 161 -19.50 -20.63 4.57
N GLY A 162 -19.96 -21.63 5.32
CA GLY A 162 -19.10 -22.73 5.78
C GLY A 162 -17.88 -22.21 6.56
N ASP A 163 -16.68 -22.49 6.04
CA ASP A 163 -15.41 -22.04 6.62
C ASP A 163 -15.00 -20.61 6.17
N ALA A 164 -15.66 -20.06 5.15
CA ALA A 164 -15.40 -18.70 4.68
C ALA A 164 -16.00 -17.70 5.66
N LYS A 165 -15.12 -16.90 6.27
CA LYS A 165 -15.48 -15.88 7.26
C LYS A 165 -14.91 -14.53 6.83
N ALA A 166 -15.81 -13.58 6.58
CA ALA A 166 -15.50 -12.21 6.22
C ALA A 166 -16.42 -11.25 7.00
N ALA A 167 -15.95 -10.04 7.23
CA ALA A 167 -16.73 -8.98 7.85
C ALA A 167 -16.34 -7.66 7.22
N TRP A 168 -17.14 -6.64 7.45
CA TRP A 168 -16.95 -5.32 6.88
C TRP A 168 -17.00 -4.26 7.94
N MET A 169 -16.17 -3.24 7.76
CA MET A 169 -16.16 -2.03 8.56
C MET A 169 -16.38 -0.80 7.71
N LEU A 170 -17.06 0.19 8.28
CA LEU A 170 -17.19 1.52 7.72
C LEU A 170 -16.08 2.42 8.28
N PRO A 171 -15.15 2.93 7.44
CA PRO A 171 -14.05 3.79 7.88
C PRO A 171 -14.52 5.13 8.45
N THR A 172 -13.74 5.73 9.35
CA THR A 172 -14.04 7.06 9.94
C THR A 172 -14.28 8.14 8.88
N GLU A 173 -13.44 8.19 7.85
CA GLU A 173 -13.56 9.13 6.73
C GLU A 173 -14.89 8.99 5.97
N THR A 174 -15.37 7.76 5.79
CA THR A 174 -16.67 7.47 5.16
C THR A 174 -17.82 7.93 6.06
N MET A 175 -17.77 7.60 7.36
CA MET A 175 -18.76 8.03 8.35
C MET A 175 -18.88 9.55 8.43
N LEU A 176 -17.75 10.28 8.35
CA LEU A 176 -17.72 11.74 8.36
C LEU A 176 -18.45 12.37 7.17
N THR A 177 -18.52 11.66 6.04
CA THR A 177 -19.23 12.13 4.85
C THR A 177 -20.74 12.01 5.05
N TYR A 178 -21.21 10.91 5.65
CA TYR A 178 -22.62 10.71 5.97
C TYR A 178 -23.09 11.51 7.18
N LEU A 179 -22.24 11.65 8.20
CA LEU A 179 -22.56 12.29 9.47
C LEU A 179 -21.58 13.43 9.77
N PRO A 180 -21.65 14.60 9.09
CA PRO A 180 -20.71 15.70 9.32
C PRO A 180 -20.64 16.18 10.77
N ARG A 181 -21.70 15.96 11.55
CA ARG A 181 -21.77 16.30 12.99
C ARG A 181 -20.73 15.58 13.83
N ILE A 182 -20.29 14.37 13.46
CA ILE A 182 -19.31 13.64 14.29
C ILE A 182 -17.89 14.20 14.21
N ARG A 183 -17.64 15.22 13.37
CA ARG A 183 -16.31 15.82 13.14
C ARG A 183 -15.58 16.21 14.43
N GLU A 184 -16.29 16.75 15.41
CA GLU A 184 -15.70 17.15 16.69
C GLU A 184 -15.15 15.97 17.52
N PHE A 185 -15.64 14.75 17.26
CA PHE A 185 -15.19 13.52 17.90
C PHE A 185 -14.11 12.79 17.09
N THR A 186 -13.52 13.44 16.08
CA THR A 186 -12.54 12.83 15.18
C THR A 186 -11.16 13.47 15.22
N GLY A 187 -10.12 12.66 15.01
CA GLY A 187 -8.72 13.07 14.90
C GLY A 187 -8.05 12.54 13.62
N GLY A 188 -6.79 12.95 13.42
CA GLY A 188 -5.95 12.55 12.28
C GLY A 188 -6.17 13.42 11.02
N ASP A 189 -5.49 13.06 9.93
CA ASP A 189 -5.59 13.73 8.64
C ASP A 189 -6.25 12.84 7.57
N ARG A 190 -6.80 13.48 6.53
CA ARG A 190 -7.52 12.78 5.46
C ARG A 190 -6.54 12.07 4.52
N THR A 191 -7.03 11.02 3.87
CA THR A 191 -6.28 10.29 2.82
C THR A 191 -5.96 11.18 1.63
N ASP A 192 -6.96 11.91 1.10
CA ASP A 192 -6.82 12.75 -0.09
C ASP A 192 -6.82 14.25 0.26
N GLU A 193 -5.68 14.89 0.04
CA GLU A 193 -5.47 16.34 0.03
C GLU A 193 -4.88 16.78 -1.33
N LEU A 194 -5.20 16.05 -2.42
CA LEU A 194 -4.85 16.46 -3.78
C LEU A 194 -5.89 17.41 -4.38
N GLY A 195 -5.42 18.57 -4.80
CA GLY A 195 -6.25 19.56 -5.49
C GLY A 195 -7.22 20.32 -4.56
N SER A 196 -8.06 21.16 -5.15
CA SER A 196 -8.92 22.10 -4.41
C SER A 196 -10.37 21.65 -4.22
N SER A 197 -10.87 20.73 -5.06
CA SER A 197 -12.20 20.13 -4.88
C SER A 197 -12.11 18.93 -3.93
N HIS A 198 -13.10 18.70 -3.08
CA HIS A 198 -13.11 17.52 -2.20
C HIS A 198 -14.22 16.56 -2.63
N GLY A 199 -13.93 15.25 -2.67
CA GLY A 199 -14.94 14.19 -2.78
C GLY A 199 -15.40 13.84 -4.20
N GLU A 200 -15.64 14.83 -5.08
CA GLU A 200 -16.17 14.55 -6.43
C GLU A 200 -15.12 13.96 -7.37
N LEU A 201 -15.49 12.95 -8.17
CA LEU A 201 -14.60 12.46 -9.23
C LEU A 201 -14.55 13.49 -10.36
N PRO A 202 -13.34 13.90 -10.81
CA PRO A 202 -13.21 14.68 -12.04
C PRO A 202 -13.90 13.98 -13.23
N GLY A 203 -14.84 14.67 -13.87
CA GLY A 203 -15.55 14.19 -15.05
C GLY A 203 -14.71 14.28 -16.34
N ASP A 204 -15.05 13.48 -17.35
CA ASP A 204 -14.49 13.50 -18.72
C ASP A 204 -12.96 13.26 -18.88
N VAL A 205 -12.27 12.87 -17.80
CA VAL A 205 -10.81 12.72 -17.83
C VAL A 205 -10.36 11.48 -18.61
N LEU A 206 -11.18 10.43 -18.67
CA LEU A 206 -10.84 9.16 -19.31
C LEU A 206 -11.22 9.08 -20.80
N GLY A 207 -11.77 10.15 -21.37
CA GLY A 207 -12.02 10.24 -22.82
C GLY A 207 -10.74 10.34 -23.65
N ASP A 208 -9.65 10.86 -23.06
CA ASP A 208 -8.32 10.91 -23.67
C ASP A 208 -7.63 9.53 -23.58
N PRO A 209 -7.25 8.90 -24.71
CA PRO A 209 -6.53 7.63 -24.73
C PRO A 209 -5.25 7.60 -23.88
N LEU A 210 -4.53 8.72 -23.81
CA LEU A 210 -3.31 8.82 -22.99
C LEU A 210 -3.65 8.76 -21.51
N ARG A 211 -4.62 9.55 -21.04
CA ARG A 211 -5.07 9.57 -19.65
C ARG A 211 -5.66 8.22 -19.24
N LEU A 212 -6.45 7.59 -20.12
CA LEU A 212 -6.95 6.24 -19.92
C LEU A 212 -5.81 5.24 -19.73
N ALA A 213 -4.85 5.22 -20.65
CA ALA A 213 -3.73 4.28 -20.60
C ALA A 213 -2.81 4.50 -19.39
N LEU A 214 -2.54 5.76 -19.03
CA LEU A 214 -1.80 6.13 -17.81
C LEU A 214 -2.53 5.65 -16.55
N THR A 215 -3.85 5.86 -16.49
CA THR A 215 -4.68 5.40 -15.37
C THR A 215 -4.62 3.88 -15.26
N GLN A 216 -4.80 3.15 -16.37
CA GLN A 216 -4.74 1.69 -16.39
C GLN A 216 -3.38 1.12 -15.98
N GLU A 217 -2.29 1.76 -16.42
CA GLU A 217 -0.95 1.33 -16.03
C GLU A 217 -0.70 1.55 -14.54
N LEU A 218 -1.07 2.72 -14.02
CA LEU A 218 -0.87 3.03 -12.61
C LEU A 218 -1.75 2.15 -11.71
N THR A 219 -3.01 1.90 -12.08
CA THR A 219 -3.88 0.93 -11.39
C THR A 219 -3.21 -0.44 -11.35
N ARG A 220 -2.71 -0.94 -12.49
CA ARG A 220 -2.06 -2.26 -12.55
C ARG A 220 -0.85 -2.38 -11.65
N LEU A 221 -0.05 -1.31 -11.55
CA LEU A 221 1.09 -1.27 -10.63
C LEU A 221 0.62 -1.31 -9.17
N LEU A 222 -0.35 -0.47 -8.80
CA LEU A 222 -0.78 -0.30 -7.41
C LEU A 222 -1.65 -1.46 -6.88
N ASP A 223 -2.42 -2.13 -7.74
CA ASP A 223 -3.21 -3.33 -7.40
C ASP A 223 -2.37 -4.62 -7.35
N SER A 224 -1.11 -4.56 -7.78
CA SER A 224 -0.16 -5.68 -7.69
C SER A 224 0.69 -5.63 -6.41
N ASP A 225 1.47 -6.68 -6.16
CA ASP A 225 2.48 -6.71 -5.08
C ASP A 225 3.73 -5.86 -5.39
N TRP A 226 3.67 -5.02 -6.44
CA TRP A 226 4.77 -4.14 -6.81
C TRP A 226 5.06 -3.11 -5.70
N SER A 227 6.36 -2.82 -5.53
CA SER A 227 6.84 -1.74 -4.66
C SER A 227 8.02 -1.03 -5.31
N GLY A 228 8.16 0.26 -5.03
CA GLY A 228 9.09 1.13 -5.71
C GLY A 228 8.52 2.53 -5.91
N THR A 229 9.20 3.29 -6.76
CA THR A 229 8.84 4.67 -7.09
C THR A 229 8.43 4.77 -8.56
N VAL A 230 7.24 5.33 -8.81
CA VAL A 230 6.78 5.76 -10.13
C VAL A 230 6.89 7.28 -10.20
N VAL A 231 7.58 7.79 -11.22
CA VAL A 231 7.47 9.21 -11.60
C VAL A 231 6.45 9.34 -12.72
N VAL A 232 5.56 10.31 -12.59
CA VAL A 232 4.43 10.53 -13.50
C VAL A 232 4.51 11.94 -14.04
N GLY A 233 4.54 12.08 -15.37
CA GLY A 233 4.44 13.39 -16.01
C GLY A 233 2.98 13.80 -16.13
N THR A 234 2.60 14.95 -15.56
CA THR A 234 1.24 15.51 -15.69
C THR A 234 1.09 16.44 -16.89
N GLY A 235 2.19 16.73 -17.60
CA GLY A 235 2.16 17.27 -18.97
C GLY A 235 1.99 18.78 -19.11
N GLY A 236 2.43 19.60 -18.14
CA GLY A 236 2.58 21.05 -18.30
C GLY A 236 1.33 21.88 -18.65
N THR A 237 0.14 21.29 -18.82
CA THR A 237 -1.09 22.03 -19.12
C THR A 237 -1.75 22.51 -17.84
N THR A 238 -1.64 23.81 -17.62
CA THR A 238 -2.02 24.61 -16.44
C THR A 238 -3.53 24.75 -16.18
N ALA A 239 -4.37 23.76 -16.49
CA ALA A 239 -5.82 23.85 -16.24
C ALA A 239 -6.25 23.00 -15.03
N VAL A 240 -6.81 23.68 -14.04
CA VAL A 240 -7.13 23.27 -12.66
C VAL A 240 -8.35 22.31 -12.56
N GLY A 241 -8.61 21.46 -13.57
CA GLY A 241 -9.77 20.54 -13.63
C GLY A 241 -9.49 19.07 -14.00
N ASP A 242 -8.26 18.71 -14.40
CA ASP A 242 -8.04 17.65 -15.41
C ASP A 242 -7.13 16.48 -14.97
N SER A 243 -6.75 16.39 -13.71
CA SER A 243 -5.75 15.39 -13.28
C SER A 243 -6.38 13.99 -13.14
N TRP A 244 -6.11 13.13 -14.12
CA TRP A 244 -6.43 11.70 -14.07
C TRP A 244 -5.90 11.02 -12.80
N LEU A 245 -4.80 11.54 -12.23
CA LEU A 245 -4.23 11.07 -10.97
C LEU A 245 -5.16 11.38 -9.79
N VAL A 246 -5.76 12.58 -9.73
CA VAL A 246 -6.75 12.94 -8.70
C VAL A 246 -7.96 12.01 -8.79
N ARG A 247 -8.47 11.78 -10.01
CA ARG A 247 -9.57 10.84 -10.23
C ARG A 247 -9.21 9.45 -9.71
N LEU A 248 -8.02 8.94 -10.07
CA LEU A 248 -7.57 7.62 -9.62
C LEU A 248 -7.46 7.55 -8.09
N VAL A 249 -6.89 8.57 -7.44
CA VAL A 249 -6.77 8.63 -5.97
C VAL A 249 -8.13 8.56 -5.29
N ARG A 250 -9.09 9.33 -5.79
CA ARG A 250 -10.46 9.35 -5.24
C ARG A 250 -11.21 8.04 -5.40
N THR A 251 -10.82 7.19 -6.37
CA THR A 251 -11.38 5.83 -6.42
C THR A 251 -10.90 4.94 -5.26
N ALA A 252 -9.80 5.26 -4.59
CA ALA A 252 -9.30 4.55 -3.42
C ALA A 252 -9.67 5.24 -2.08
N ASP A 253 -10.03 6.53 -2.11
CA ASP A 253 -10.31 7.34 -0.91
C ASP A 253 -11.67 6.98 -0.27
N PRO A 254 -11.73 6.67 1.03
CA PRO A 254 -12.99 6.34 1.69
C PRO A 254 -14.01 7.49 1.67
N ALA A 255 -13.58 8.75 1.79
CA ALA A 255 -14.50 9.89 1.79
C ALA A 255 -15.09 10.16 0.41
N ALA A 256 -14.28 10.12 -0.66
CA ALA A 256 -14.77 10.26 -2.02
C ALA A 256 -15.71 9.12 -2.42
N ARG A 257 -15.41 7.86 -2.03
CA ARG A 257 -16.32 6.73 -2.30
C ARG A 257 -17.71 6.93 -1.72
N ALA A 258 -17.84 7.56 -0.55
CA ALA A 258 -19.14 7.89 0.04
C ALA A 258 -20.01 8.80 -0.83
N THR A 259 -19.40 9.62 -1.70
CA THR A 259 -20.10 10.54 -2.60
C THR A 259 -20.28 10.03 -4.02
N VAL A 260 -19.52 9.02 -4.44
CA VAL A 260 -19.56 8.47 -5.81
C VAL A 260 -20.53 7.30 -5.86
N THR A 261 -21.37 7.21 -6.88
CA THR A 261 -22.34 6.11 -7.02
C THR A 261 -21.69 4.79 -7.46
N ASP A 262 -22.29 3.66 -7.09
CA ASP A 262 -21.81 2.33 -7.52
C ASP A 262 -21.85 2.19 -9.04
N ALA A 263 -22.83 2.81 -9.70
CA ALA A 263 -22.96 2.86 -11.15
C ALA A 263 -21.75 3.55 -11.82
N GLU A 264 -21.25 4.65 -11.24
CA GLU A 264 -20.06 5.35 -11.76
C GLU A 264 -18.78 4.51 -11.59
N LEU A 265 -18.62 3.80 -10.46
CA LEU A 265 -17.46 2.93 -10.23
C LEU A 265 -17.50 1.68 -11.11
N THR A 266 -18.69 1.09 -11.30
CA THR A 266 -18.87 -0.12 -12.12
C THR A 266 -18.85 0.16 -13.61
N GLY A 267 -19.35 1.32 -14.04
CA GLY A 267 -19.32 1.77 -15.43
C GLY A 267 -17.97 2.33 -15.87
N ALA A 268 -17.03 2.55 -14.95
CA ALA A 268 -15.69 3.00 -15.29
C ALA A 268 -14.96 1.97 -16.18
N PRO A 269 -14.12 2.41 -17.13
CA PRO A 269 -13.32 1.50 -17.94
C PRO A 269 -12.52 0.51 -17.09
N GLY A 270 -12.35 -0.71 -17.60
CA GLY A 270 -11.59 -1.75 -16.93
C GLY A 270 -10.21 -1.24 -16.47
N ASP A 271 -9.84 -1.61 -15.25
CA ASP A 271 -8.56 -1.28 -14.61
C ASP A 271 -8.33 0.23 -14.39
N THR A 272 -9.40 1.03 -14.19
CA THR A 272 -9.30 2.46 -13.87
C THR A 272 -9.82 2.85 -12.48
N VAL A 273 -10.09 1.85 -11.64
CA VAL A 273 -10.64 1.99 -10.29
C VAL A 273 -9.77 1.14 -9.37
N LEU A 274 -9.10 1.79 -8.42
CA LEU A 274 -8.33 1.12 -7.37
C LEU A 274 -9.25 0.52 -6.32
N GLY A 275 -8.76 -0.44 -5.55
CA GLY A 275 -9.44 -0.88 -4.32
C GLY A 275 -9.54 0.24 -3.27
N LEU A 276 -10.62 0.23 -2.48
CA LEU A 276 -10.73 1.08 -1.28
C LEU A 276 -9.50 0.86 -0.38
N GLY A 277 -8.83 1.96 -0.01
CA GLY A 277 -7.63 1.91 0.82
C GLY A 277 -6.35 1.46 0.10
N ALA A 278 -6.34 1.37 -1.23
CA ALA A 278 -5.12 1.08 -1.98
C ALA A 278 -4.06 2.20 -1.87
N ILE A 279 -4.49 3.41 -1.50
CA ILE A 279 -3.64 4.58 -1.27
C ILE A 279 -3.80 5.00 0.18
N ASP A 280 -2.67 5.14 0.87
CA ASP A 280 -2.65 5.51 2.28
C ASP A 280 -2.63 7.02 2.47
N ALA A 281 -1.95 7.75 1.59
CA ALA A 281 -1.86 9.20 1.65
C ALA A 281 -1.65 9.80 0.26
N ALA A 282 -2.30 10.92 -0.01
CA ALA A 282 -2.23 11.65 -1.27
C ALA A 282 -2.20 13.16 -1.00
N TYR A 283 -1.12 13.84 -1.41
CA TYR A 283 -0.88 15.24 -1.04
C TYR A 283 -0.40 16.10 -2.22
N ASP A 284 -0.93 17.32 -2.32
CA ASP A 284 -0.50 18.32 -3.29
C ASP A 284 0.63 19.18 -2.72
N ALA A 285 1.84 19.00 -3.26
CA ALA A 285 3.02 19.72 -2.81
C ALA A 285 3.10 21.16 -3.33
N ARG A 286 2.20 21.61 -4.21
CA ARG A 286 2.26 22.95 -4.83
C ARG A 286 2.27 24.07 -3.79
N GLY A 287 3.34 24.87 -3.81
CA GLY A 287 3.56 25.97 -2.87
C GLY A 287 3.75 25.54 -1.41
N LYS A 288 3.97 24.25 -1.14
CA LYS A 288 4.16 23.70 0.21
C LYS A 288 5.64 23.55 0.54
N SER A 289 5.98 23.76 1.82
CA SER A 289 7.32 23.51 2.35
C SER A 289 7.53 22.03 2.70
N VAL A 290 8.78 21.63 2.92
CA VAL A 290 9.11 20.28 3.43
C VAL A 290 8.43 20.00 4.77
N ALA A 291 8.32 21.03 5.62
CA ALA A 291 7.65 20.93 6.92
C ALA A 291 6.15 20.67 6.78
N ASP A 292 5.48 21.28 5.80
CA ASP A 292 4.05 21.05 5.55
C ASP A 292 3.80 19.60 5.11
N VAL A 293 4.61 19.10 4.16
CA VAL A 293 4.48 17.71 3.67
C VAL A 293 4.79 16.72 4.81
N SER A 294 5.82 16.99 5.60
CA SER A 294 6.20 16.15 6.75
C SER A 294 5.15 16.17 7.86
N GLY A 295 4.54 17.34 8.10
CA GLY A 295 3.44 17.53 9.05
C GLY A 295 2.19 16.74 8.66
N TYR A 296 1.79 16.82 7.38
CA TYR A 296 0.70 16.02 6.84
C TYR A 296 0.98 14.51 6.97
N LEU A 297 2.16 14.04 6.57
CA LEU A 297 2.51 12.62 6.69
C LEU A 297 2.54 12.18 8.17
N THR A 298 2.98 13.06 9.06
CA THR A 298 2.96 12.80 10.50
C THR A 298 1.53 12.59 11.02
N GLY A 299 0.62 13.53 10.77
CA GLY A 299 -0.75 13.42 11.24
C GLY A 299 -1.52 12.30 10.56
N ARG A 300 -1.30 12.09 9.25
CA ARG A 300 -1.95 11.02 8.47
C ARG A 300 -1.56 9.62 8.91
N PHE A 301 -0.31 9.40 9.26
CA PHE A 301 0.17 8.09 9.73
C PHE A 301 0.21 7.97 11.26
N GLY A 302 -0.28 8.97 12.00
CA GLY A 302 -0.28 8.95 13.47
C GLY A 302 1.13 8.94 14.08
N LEU A 303 2.13 9.40 13.33
CA LEU A 303 3.52 9.38 13.74
C LEU A 303 3.74 10.30 14.95
N PRO A 304 4.73 10.00 15.83
CA PRO A 304 5.07 10.86 16.97
C PRO A 304 5.61 12.25 16.57
N GLY A 305 5.82 12.51 15.27
CA GLY A 305 6.36 13.74 14.73
C GLY A 305 7.89 13.75 14.67
N GLY A 306 8.42 14.88 14.20
CA GLY A 306 9.85 15.07 13.98
C GLY A 306 10.13 15.88 12.72
N ASP A 307 11.40 16.01 12.39
CA ASP A 307 11.83 16.57 11.10
C ASP A 307 11.60 15.58 9.94
N ALA A 308 11.88 16.02 8.72
CA ALA A 308 11.75 15.19 7.52
C ALA A 308 12.55 13.88 7.59
N HIS A 309 13.71 13.89 8.27
CA HIS A 309 14.54 12.72 8.44
C HIS A 309 13.85 11.65 9.30
N GLU A 310 13.25 12.06 10.42
CA GLU A 310 12.52 11.20 11.33
C GLU A 310 11.26 10.62 10.66
N VAL A 311 10.45 11.48 10.02
CA VAL A 311 9.23 11.04 9.31
C VAL A 311 9.58 9.99 8.26
N ARG A 312 10.61 10.25 7.44
CA ARG A 312 11.12 9.28 6.48
C ARG A 312 11.54 7.96 7.12
N ARG A 313 12.32 8.03 8.22
CA ARG A 313 12.82 6.83 8.91
C ARG A 313 11.67 5.96 9.42
N GLN A 314 10.61 6.58 9.94
CA GLN A 314 9.43 5.91 10.45
C GLN A 314 8.63 5.27 9.30
N LEU A 315 8.37 6.01 8.22
CA LEU A 315 7.66 5.48 7.04
C LEU A 315 8.38 4.27 6.42
N LEU A 316 9.71 4.27 6.33
CA LEU A 316 10.50 3.14 5.81
C LEU A 316 10.52 1.90 6.72
N ARG A 317 10.05 2.03 7.96
CA ARG A 317 9.98 0.94 8.96
C ARG A 317 8.55 0.49 9.26
N ARG A 318 7.56 1.26 8.82
CA ARG A 318 6.14 1.01 9.05
C ARG A 318 5.73 -0.37 8.56
N ARG A 319 4.80 -1.00 9.29
CA ARG A 319 4.10 -2.22 8.88
C ARG A 319 2.59 -2.01 9.02
N PRO A 320 1.81 -2.19 7.94
CA PRO A 320 2.23 -2.49 6.56
C PRO A 320 3.01 -1.32 5.90
N PRO A 321 3.79 -1.58 4.83
CA PRO A 321 4.43 -0.52 4.05
C PRO A 321 3.42 0.47 3.45
N ALA A 322 3.77 1.75 3.42
CA ALA A 322 2.89 2.81 2.95
C ALA A 322 2.78 2.87 1.40
N CYS A 323 1.60 3.28 0.93
CA CYS A 323 1.33 3.70 -0.45
C CYS A 323 1.05 5.22 -0.50
N LEU A 324 1.95 5.98 -1.12
CA LEU A 324 1.98 7.44 -1.08
C LEU A 324 1.86 8.01 -2.49
N VAL A 325 1.04 9.05 -2.65
CA VAL A 325 0.96 9.86 -3.87
C VAL A 325 1.30 11.31 -3.52
N VAL A 326 2.29 11.89 -4.18
CA VAL A 326 2.63 13.31 -4.02
C VAL A 326 2.61 13.98 -5.38
N GLY A 327 1.68 14.93 -5.57
CA GLY A 327 1.53 15.68 -6.83
C GLY A 327 2.26 17.02 -6.78
N GLY A 328 2.69 17.52 -7.94
CA GLY A 328 3.27 18.86 -8.08
C GLY A 328 4.59 19.05 -7.32
N VAL A 329 5.43 18.01 -7.30
CA VAL A 329 6.70 18.01 -6.54
C VAL A 329 7.64 19.13 -7.01
N ASP A 330 7.71 19.36 -8.32
CA ASP A 330 8.49 20.43 -8.96
C ASP A 330 7.91 21.84 -8.75
N ARG A 331 6.74 21.93 -8.11
CA ARG A 331 6.04 23.18 -7.79
C ARG A 331 5.95 23.44 -6.30
N ALA A 332 6.67 22.66 -5.49
CA ALA A 332 6.83 22.95 -4.06
C ALA A 332 7.49 24.31 -3.83
N GLN A 333 7.40 24.81 -2.59
CA GLN A 333 8.07 26.05 -2.21
C GLN A 333 9.58 25.95 -2.41
N ASP A 334 10.14 24.78 -2.12
CA ASP A 334 11.53 24.40 -2.40
C ASP A 334 11.57 22.94 -2.90
N PRO A 335 11.51 22.73 -4.23
CA PRO A 335 11.48 21.39 -4.82
C PRO A 335 12.77 20.59 -4.58
N GLU A 336 13.93 21.27 -4.55
CA GLU A 336 15.23 20.64 -4.33
C GLU A 336 15.29 20.10 -2.90
N ALA A 337 14.96 20.91 -1.90
CA ALA A 337 14.93 20.47 -0.50
C ALA A 337 13.91 19.34 -0.28
N LEU A 338 12.72 19.40 -0.90
CA LEU A 338 11.71 18.35 -0.76
C LEU A 338 12.19 17.00 -1.31
N VAL A 339 12.90 17.01 -2.44
CA VAL A 339 13.48 15.80 -3.03
C VAL A 339 14.67 15.31 -2.20
N GLU A 340 15.60 16.18 -1.82
CA GLU A 340 16.82 15.78 -1.11
C GLU A 340 16.55 15.27 0.30
N GLU A 341 15.68 15.95 1.06
CA GLU A 341 15.48 15.67 2.48
C GLU A 341 14.49 14.51 2.70
N LEU A 342 13.43 14.44 1.89
CA LEU A 342 12.29 13.56 2.10
C LEU A 342 12.08 12.56 0.95
N LEU A 343 11.64 13.04 -0.22
CA LEU A 343 11.05 12.18 -1.26
C LEU A 343 12.08 11.33 -1.99
N GLY A 344 13.26 11.87 -2.33
CA GLY A 344 14.33 11.14 -3.01
C GLY A 344 14.93 10.03 -2.15
N GLN A 345 15.00 10.26 -0.83
CA GLN A 345 15.50 9.27 0.13
C GLN A 345 14.46 8.17 0.41
N LEU A 346 13.16 8.51 0.40
CA LEU A 346 12.09 7.52 0.35
C LEU A 346 12.18 6.71 -0.94
N ALA A 347 12.33 7.39 -2.09
CA ALA A 347 12.33 6.78 -3.40
C ALA A 347 13.46 5.77 -3.59
N ALA A 348 14.68 6.12 -3.15
CA ALA A 348 15.86 5.25 -3.19
C ALA A 348 15.70 3.94 -2.40
N ARG A 349 14.78 3.90 -1.42
CA ARG A 349 14.56 2.72 -0.57
C ARG A 349 13.17 2.10 -0.74
N ALA A 350 12.30 2.69 -1.57
CA ALA A 350 10.90 2.33 -1.65
C ALA A 350 10.70 0.84 -1.94
N ARG A 351 11.33 0.34 -3.01
CA ARG A 351 11.33 -1.08 -3.40
C ARG A 351 11.83 -2.00 -2.28
N SER A 352 12.97 -1.68 -1.67
CA SER A 352 13.59 -2.52 -0.63
C SER A 352 12.77 -2.57 0.68
N ARG A 353 11.88 -1.60 0.88
CA ARG A 353 11.03 -1.48 2.07
C ARG A 353 9.57 -1.77 1.79
N GLY A 354 9.22 -2.16 0.57
CA GLY A 354 7.84 -2.43 0.17
C GLY A 354 6.97 -1.17 0.01
N VAL A 355 7.56 0.03 0.08
CA VAL A 355 6.82 1.29 -0.08
C VAL A 355 6.46 1.48 -1.54
N ARG A 356 5.23 1.91 -1.80
CA ARG A 356 4.74 2.31 -3.12
C ARG A 356 4.68 3.84 -3.16
N LEU A 357 5.49 4.47 -4.00
CA LEU A 357 5.59 5.92 -4.08
C LEU A 357 5.25 6.38 -5.49
N VAL A 358 4.29 7.29 -5.62
CA VAL A 358 3.91 7.93 -6.89
C VAL A 358 4.23 9.41 -6.78
N LEU A 359 5.11 9.89 -7.64
CA LEU A 359 5.55 11.29 -7.67
C LEU A 359 5.09 11.95 -8.97
N GLY A 360 4.19 12.92 -8.87
CA GLY A 360 3.70 13.70 -9.99
C GLY A 360 4.56 14.94 -10.23
N PHE A 361 5.05 15.09 -11.46
CA PHE A 361 5.81 16.23 -11.94
C PHE A 361 5.09 16.92 -13.09
N GLU A 362 4.99 18.25 -13.07
CA GLU A 362 4.49 19.01 -14.23
C GLU A 362 5.56 19.13 -15.32
N GLY A 363 6.82 19.28 -14.93
CA GLY A 363 8.00 19.25 -15.77
C GLY A 363 8.75 17.92 -15.75
N THR A 364 10.04 17.96 -16.07
CA THR A 364 10.93 16.79 -16.04
C THR A 364 11.39 16.51 -14.60
N PRO A 365 11.34 15.25 -14.13
CA PRO A 365 11.88 14.91 -12.82
C PRO A 365 13.40 15.18 -12.74
N PRO A 366 13.95 15.45 -11.53
CA PRO A 366 15.40 15.61 -11.34
C PRO A 366 16.18 14.39 -11.85
N ALA A 367 17.33 14.63 -12.47
CA ALA A 367 18.11 13.59 -13.14
C ALA A 367 18.71 12.54 -12.18
N ASP A 368 18.88 12.90 -10.91
CA ASP A 368 19.44 12.08 -9.83
C ASP A 368 18.36 11.42 -8.96
N LEU A 369 17.09 11.73 -9.19
CA LEU A 369 15.98 11.11 -8.48
C LEU A 369 15.91 9.61 -8.83
N ALA A 370 16.04 8.76 -7.81
CA ALA A 370 15.86 7.33 -7.98
C ALA A 370 14.39 7.01 -8.28
N TYR A 371 14.13 6.34 -9.40
CA TYR A 371 12.81 5.81 -9.73
C TYR A 371 12.91 4.44 -10.37
N ASP A 372 11.81 3.67 -10.28
CA ASP A 372 11.69 2.33 -10.83
C ASP A 372 10.90 2.32 -12.13
N VAL A 373 9.94 3.24 -12.28
CA VAL A 373 9.06 3.38 -13.44
C VAL A 373 8.94 4.87 -13.78
N SER A 374 9.03 5.22 -15.07
CA SER A 374 8.63 6.53 -15.59
C SER A 374 7.38 6.39 -16.44
N LEU A 375 6.32 7.09 -16.09
CA LEU A 375 5.11 7.25 -16.89
C LEU A 375 5.06 8.68 -17.44
N ASP A 376 6.04 9.01 -18.29
CA ASP A 376 6.04 10.27 -19.03
C ASP A 376 5.07 10.21 -20.24
N PRO A 377 4.38 11.32 -20.54
CA PRO A 377 3.44 11.39 -21.65
C PRO A 377 4.11 11.57 -23.01
N GLU A 378 5.44 11.73 -23.07
CA GLU A 378 6.15 12.18 -24.28
C GLU A 378 6.15 11.09 -25.37
N PRO A 379 5.74 11.42 -26.61
CA PRO A 379 5.78 10.48 -27.74
C PRO A 379 7.19 9.99 -28.06
N LEU A 380 7.29 8.71 -28.41
CA LEU A 380 8.51 8.12 -28.94
C LEU A 380 8.61 8.37 -30.45
N ARG A 381 9.77 8.88 -30.89
CA ARG A 381 10.05 9.07 -32.32
C ARG A 381 10.51 7.74 -32.92
N GLY A 382 9.77 7.26 -33.92
CA GLY A 382 10.05 6.02 -34.65
C GLY A 382 10.22 6.24 -36.15
N ASP A 383 10.70 5.20 -36.82
CA ASP A 383 10.85 5.17 -38.28
C ASP A 383 9.58 4.60 -38.93
N ALA A 384 8.94 5.41 -39.77
CA ALA A 384 7.73 5.06 -40.51
C ALA A 384 7.97 4.01 -41.62
N ALA A 385 9.23 3.81 -42.05
CA ALA A 385 9.55 2.90 -43.15
C ALA A 385 9.52 1.41 -42.75
N ARG A 386 9.60 1.10 -41.45
CA ARG A 386 9.57 -0.27 -40.94
C ARG A 386 8.14 -0.64 -40.54
N GLY A 387 7.52 -1.58 -41.25
CA GLY A 387 6.19 -2.07 -40.92
C GLY A 387 6.24 -3.04 -39.73
N VAL A 388 5.95 -2.54 -38.52
CA VAL A 388 5.69 -3.39 -37.34
C VAL A 388 4.22 -3.26 -36.97
N THR A 389 3.53 -4.39 -36.82
CA THR A 389 2.12 -4.41 -36.44
C THR A 389 1.95 -4.21 -34.94
N ALA A 390 0.85 -3.60 -34.51
CA ALA A 390 0.58 -3.43 -33.09
C ALA A 390 0.50 -4.75 -32.31
N ALA A 391 0.08 -5.84 -32.95
CA ALA A 391 0.05 -7.18 -32.34
C ALA A 391 1.47 -7.67 -32.00
N GLU A 392 2.42 -7.51 -32.94
CA GLU A 392 3.83 -7.84 -32.71
C GLU A 392 4.42 -7.00 -31.57
N VAL A 393 4.16 -5.69 -31.55
CA VAL A 393 4.62 -4.81 -30.46
C VAL A 393 4.06 -5.28 -29.11
N GLN A 394 2.78 -5.68 -29.05
CA GLN A 394 2.18 -6.17 -27.81
C GLN A 394 2.84 -7.44 -27.30
N THR A 395 3.14 -8.38 -28.19
CA THR A 395 3.87 -9.60 -27.83
C THR A 395 5.24 -9.26 -27.26
N VAL A 396 6.00 -8.37 -27.90
CA VAL A 396 7.35 -8.00 -27.44
C VAL A 396 7.31 -7.25 -26.10
N VAL A 397 6.38 -6.31 -25.93
CA VAL A 397 6.17 -5.59 -24.65
C VAL A 397 5.72 -6.54 -23.54
N GLY A 398 4.85 -7.51 -23.85
CA GLY A 398 4.44 -8.55 -22.89
C GLY A 398 5.60 -9.44 -22.45
N GLN A 399 6.47 -9.84 -23.39
CA GLN A 399 7.69 -10.60 -23.07
C GLN A 399 8.69 -9.78 -22.25
N LEU A 400 8.84 -8.48 -22.53
CA LEU A 400 9.65 -7.57 -21.71
C LEU A 400 9.12 -7.53 -20.26
N ALA A 401 7.82 -7.35 -20.08
CA ALA A 401 7.25 -7.29 -18.74
C ALA A 401 7.48 -8.56 -17.92
N ALA A 402 7.29 -9.75 -18.52
CA ALA A 402 7.58 -11.01 -17.85
C ALA A 402 9.07 -11.13 -17.46
N ALA A 403 9.98 -10.62 -18.30
CA ALA A 403 11.40 -10.57 -17.98
C ALA A 403 11.71 -9.58 -16.84
N GLU A 404 11.04 -8.42 -16.80
CA GLU A 404 11.15 -7.44 -15.71
C GLU A 404 10.64 -7.99 -14.36
N ASP A 405 9.57 -8.80 -14.37
CA ASP A 405 9.06 -9.49 -13.17
C ASP A 405 10.05 -10.55 -12.67
N THR A 406 10.57 -11.37 -13.58
CA THR A 406 11.59 -12.38 -13.27
C THR A 406 12.86 -11.75 -12.70
N ALA A 407 13.35 -10.68 -13.31
CA ALA A 407 14.55 -9.96 -12.87
C ALA A 407 14.31 -9.26 -11.51
N SER A 408 13.11 -8.73 -11.27
CA SER A 408 12.75 -8.14 -9.98
C SER A 408 12.72 -9.18 -8.86
N ALA A 409 12.14 -10.35 -9.10
CA ALA A 409 12.13 -11.45 -8.12
C ALA A 409 13.56 -11.91 -7.80
N LEU A 410 14.41 -12.07 -8.81
CA LEU A 410 15.82 -12.43 -8.63
C LEU A 410 16.59 -11.38 -7.81
N GLN A 411 16.37 -10.09 -8.10
CA GLN A 411 16.98 -8.98 -7.35
C GLN A 411 16.51 -8.95 -5.89
N GLN A 412 15.23 -9.21 -5.63
CA GLN A 412 14.70 -9.26 -4.26
C GLN A 412 15.33 -10.39 -3.44
N GLU A 413 15.53 -11.55 -4.06
CA GLU A 413 16.09 -12.72 -3.39
C GLU A 413 17.62 -12.59 -3.15
N TRP A 414 18.36 -12.09 -4.14
CA TRP A 414 19.84 -12.13 -4.12
C TRP A 414 20.53 -10.77 -4.09
N GLY A 415 19.86 -9.70 -4.48
CA GLY A 415 20.47 -8.39 -4.71
C GLY A 415 21.08 -7.75 -3.46
N VAL A 416 20.51 -7.99 -2.29
CA VAL A 416 21.04 -7.47 -1.01
C VAL A 416 22.16 -8.34 -0.43
N ARG A 417 22.29 -9.58 -0.92
CA ARG A 417 23.25 -10.55 -0.38
C ARG A 417 24.67 -10.28 -0.82
N PHE A 418 24.86 -9.64 -1.97
CA PHE A 418 26.20 -9.42 -2.53
C PHE A 418 26.65 -7.97 -2.42
N PHE A 419 27.92 -7.80 -2.09
CA PHE A 419 28.60 -6.53 -2.29
C PHE A 419 28.71 -6.25 -3.79
N ALA A 420 28.39 -5.01 -4.21
CA ALA A 420 28.41 -4.58 -5.61
C ALA A 420 27.55 -5.44 -6.56
N ALA A 421 26.39 -5.92 -6.10
CA ALA A 421 25.39 -6.53 -6.99
C ALA A 421 25.05 -5.58 -8.17
N PRO A 422 24.83 -6.11 -9.38
CA PRO A 422 24.39 -5.29 -10.51
C PRO A 422 23.09 -4.59 -10.16
N ARG A 423 22.92 -3.34 -10.63
CA ARG A 423 21.69 -2.58 -10.41
C ARG A 423 20.63 -3.04 -11.40
N LEU A 424 19.45 -3.36 -10.88
CA LEU A 424 18.30 -3.66 -11.71
C LEU A 424 17.95 -2.44 -12.58
N PRO A 425 17.81 -2.59 -13.90
CA PRO A 425 17.35 -1.51 -14.77
C PRO A 425 15.94 -1.02 -14.41
N THR A 426 15.64 0.24 -14.73
CA THR A 426 14.28 0.79 -14.64
C THR A 426 13.33 0.00 -15.53
N ARG A 427 12.08 -0.19 -15.09
CA ARG A 427 11.05 -0.88 -15.87
C ARG A 427 10.58 0.00 -17.02
N ALA A 428 10.76 -0.48 -18.24
CA ALA A 428 10.34 0.17 -19.46
C ALA A 428 8.97 -0.31 -19.92
N ALA A 429 8.56 -1.55 -19.59
CA ALA A 429 7.29 -2.10 -20.05
C ALA A 429 6.07 -1.23 -19.71
N PRO A 430 5.95 -0.64 -18.50
CA PRO A 430 4.79 0.19 -18.17
C PRO A 430 4.61 1.37 -19.13
N ARG A 431 5.68 2.14 -19.34
CA ARG A 431 5.71 3.26 -20.29
C ARG A 431 5.36 2.81 -21.71
N LEU A 432 5.97 1.71 -22.14
CA LEU A 432 5.78 1.18 -23.50
C LEU A 432 4.36 0.67 -23.74
N ARG A 433 3.66 0.14 -22.72
CA ARG A 433 2.23 -0.19 -22.81
C ARG A 433 1.36 1.05 -22.98
N VAL A 434 1.64 2.12 -22.22
CA VAL A 434 0.94 3.40 -22.38
C VAL A 434 1.10 3.91 -23.81
N ARG A 435 2.34 3.98 -24.31
CA ARG A 435 2.61 4.45 -25.68
C ARG A 435 2.01 3.53 -26.74
N LEU A 436 2.03 2.22 -26.54
CA LEU A 436 1.36 1.26 -27.42
C LEU A 436 -0.15 1.49 -27.49
N ALA A 437 -0.81 1.74 -26.35
CA ALA A 437 -2.25 2.01 -26.30
C ALA A 437 -2.62 3.29 -27.06
N VAL A 438 -1.83 4.36 -26.89
CA VAL A 438 -2.01 5.62 -27.63
C VAL A 438 -1.76 5.46 -29.13
N ALA A 439 -0.67 4.77 -29.51
CA ALA A 439 -0.32 4.56 -30.91
C ALA A 439 -1.35 3.71 -31.66
N ARG A 440 -1.94 2.71 -30.99
CA ARG A 440 -3.02 1.86 -31.54
C ARG A 440 -4.29 2.62 -31.88
N ALA A 441 -4.62 3.65 -31.09
CA ALA A 441 -5.81 4.47 -31.34
C ALA A 441 -5.70 5.31 -32.64
N THR A 442 -4.50 5.40 -33.22
CA THR A 442 -4.18 6.28 -34.37
C THR A 442 -3.46 5.54 -35.50
N GLU A 443 -3.75 4.25 -35.69
CA GLU A 443 -3.09 3.45 -36.74
C GLU A 443 -3.41 3.95 -38.17
N PRO A 444 -2.40 4.01 -39.07
CA PRO A 444 -1.00 3.63 -38.88
C PRO A 444 -0.18 4.69 -38.10
N ASN A 445 0.63 4.26 -37.13
CA ASN A 445 1.45 5.16 -36.32
C ASN A 445 2.94 4.75 -36.29
N PRO A 446 3.88 5.62 -36.70
CA PRO A 446 5.32 5.33 -36.71
C PRO A 446 5.92 5.08 -35.31
N GLU A 447 5.22 5.48 -34.25
CA GLU A 447 5.61 5.21 -32.87
C GLU A 447 5.66 3.72 -32.54
N LEU A 448 4.89 2.86 -33.23
CA LEU A 448 4.90 1.41 -33.03
C LEU A 448 6.31 0.81 -33.21
N THR A 449 7.05 1.27 -34.21
CA THR A 449 8.44 0.86 -34.45
C THR A 449 9.35 1.28 -33.30
N ALA A 450 9.20 2.50 -32.77
CA ALA A 450 9.99 2.97 -31.64
C ALA A 450 9.69 2.18 -30.35
N VAL A 451 8.42 1.88 -30.09
CA VAL A 451 8.01 1.07 -28.94
C VAL A 451 8.62 -0.34 -29.04
N HIS A 452 8.57 -0.94 -30.22
CA HIS A 452 9.18 -2.23 -30.50
C HIS A 452 10.69 -2.23 -30.21
N ASP A 453 11.44 -1.31 -30.83
CA ASP A 453 12.90 -1.29 -30.72
C ASP A 453 13.34 -0.99 -29.28
N ARG A 454 12.65 -0.08 -28.58
CA ARG A 454 12.90 0.18 -27.15
C ARG A 454 12.61 -1.04 -26.27
N ALA A 455 11.59 -1.83 -26.60
CA ALA A 455 11.30 -3.05 -25.87
C ALA A 455 12.42 -4.10 -26.05
N VAL A 456 12.96 -4.23 -27.27
CA VAL A 456 14.10 -5.12 -27.57
C VAL A 456 15.36 -4.68 -26.82
N ASP A 457 15.69 -3.38 -26.86
CA ASP A 457 16.85 -2.83 -26.17
C ASP A 457 16.77 -3.02 -24.65
N ALA A 458 15.59 -2.76 -24.06
CA ALA A 458 15.34 -2.96 -22.63
C ALA A 458 15.51 -4.44 -22.23
N ARG A 459 15.04 -5.38 -23.07
CA ARG A 459 15.25 -6.82 -22.84
C ARG A 459 16.71 -7.21 -22.90
N ALA A 460 17.48 -6.66 -23.84
CA ALA A 460 18.91 -6.91 -23.91
C ALA A 460 19.65 -6.38 -22.67
N ALA A 461 19.24 -5.23 -22.12
CA ALA A 461 19.76 -4.71 -20.86
C ALA A 461 19.41 -5.61 -19.66
N LEU A 462 18.18 -6.10 -19.56
CA LEU A 462 17.76 -7.04 -18.51
C LEU A 462 18.49 -8.38 -18.60
N ALA A 463 18.73 -8.89 -19.81
CA ALA A 463 19.49 -10.13 -19.99
C ALA A 463 20.94 -10.01 -19.47
N ARG A 464 21.58 -8.84 -19.64
CA ARG A 464 22.90 -8.58 -19.05
C ARG A 464 22.85 -8.57 -17.52
N PHE A 465 21.87 -7.89 -16.94
CA PHE A 465 21.65 -7.88 -15.50
C PHE A 465 21.44 -9.30 -14.93
N ASP A 466 20.54 -10.09 -15.54
CA ASP A 466 20.24 -11.46 -15.11
C ASP A 466 21.48 -12.35 -15.21
N HIS A 467 22.23 -12.27 -16.32
CA HIS A 467 23.48 -13.00 -16.49
C HIS A 467 24.51 -12.67 -15.41
N ASP A 468 24.74 -11.38 -15.14
CA ASP A 468 25.74 -10.95 -14.17
C ASP A 468 25.36 -11.37 -12.74
N LEU A 469 24.09 -11.24 -12.35
CA LEU A 469 23.62 -11.64 -11.03
C LEU A 469 23.67 -13.16 -10.86
N ARG A 470 23.24 -13.94 -11.88
CA ARG A 470 23.35 -15.41 -11.84
C ARG A 470 24.78 -15.90 -11.74
N ARG A 471 25.73 -15.22 -12.40
CA ARG A 471 27.17 -15.53 -12.25
C ARG A 471 27.65 -15.35 -10.82
N MET A 472 27.18 -14.30 -10.13
CA MET A 472 27.49 -14.09 -8.71
C MET A 472 26.87 -15.18 -7.82
N ILE A 473 25.62 -15.56 -8.08
CA ILE A 473 24.93 -16.65 -7.37
C ILE A 473 25.69 -17.98 -7.56
N ALA A 474 26.05 -18.32 -8.78
CA ALA A 474 26.82 -19.53 -9.08
C ALA A 474 28.18 -19.53 -8.36
N THR A 475 28.90 -18.39 -8.40
CA THR A 475 30.17 -18.23 -7.68
C THR A 475 30.01 -18.46 -6.18
N TYR A 476 28.94 -17.92 -5.58
CA TYR A 476 28.64 -18.11 -4.16
C TYR A 476 28.38 -19.59 -3.83
N GLN A 477 27.58 -20.27 -4.65
CA GLN A 477 27.25 -21.68 -4.50
C GLN A 477 28.51 -22.55 -4.61
N ASP A 478 29.36 -22.29 -5.60
CA ASP A 478 30.64 -22.99 -5.81
C ASP A 478 31.59 -22.80 -4.62
N LEU A 479 31.75 -21.57 -4.13
CA LEU A 479 32.61 -21.28 -2.97
C LEU A 479 32.09 -21.96 -1.70
N SER A 480 30.77 -21.95 -1.49
CA SER A 480 30.15 -22.58 -0.33
C SER A 480 30.30 -24.09 -0.37
N ALA A 481 30.04 -24.71 -1.52
CA ALA A 481 30.23 -26.14 -1.74
C ALA A 481 31.71 -26.55 -1.62
N GLY A 482 32.63 -25.75 -2.19
CA GLY A 482 34.07 -25.98 -2.11
C GLY A 482 34.61 -25.89 -0.69
N LEU A 483 34.15 -24.90 0.10
CA LEU A 483 34.52 -24.77 1.51
C LEU A 483 34.04 -25.99 2.32
N GLU A 484 32.78 -26.39 2.15
CA GLU A 484 32.21 -27.53 2.86
C GLU A 484 32.89 -28.85 2.50
N LEU A 485 33.16 -29.07 1.21
CA LEU A 485 33.91 -30.24 0.74
C LEU A 485 35.29 -30.32 1.43
N HIS A 486 36.04 -29.22 1.48
CA HIS A 486 37.36 -29.21 2.10
C HIS A 486 37.29 -29.28 3.63
N ARG A 487 36.21 -28.81 4.25
CA ARG A 487 35.92 -29.03 5.68
C ARG A 487 35.74 -30.51 6.00
N VAL A 488 34.93 -31.21 5.21
CA VAL A 488 34.71 -32.67 5.36
C VAL A 488 35.99 -33.45 5.08
N ARG A 489 36.77 -33.07 4.06
CA ARG A 489 38.08 -33.68 3.78
C ARG A 489 39.05 -33.48 4.96
N ALA A 490 39.19 -32.26 5.46
CA ALA A 490 40.06 -31.97 6.61
C ALA A 490 39.70 -32.82 7.84
N ALA A 491 38.42 -32.87 8.20
CA ALA A 491 37.94 -33.67 9.34
C ALA A 491 38.26 -35.17 9.18
N ARG A 492 38.19 -35.70 7.95
CA ARG A 492 38.51 -37.11 7.65
C ARG A 492 39.99 -37.44 7.86
N TYR A 493 40.91 -36.55 7.49
CA TYR A 493 42.36 -36.80 7.56
C TYR A 493 42.98 -36.40 8.89
N PHE A 494 42.50 -35.32 9.52
CA PHE A 494 43.14 -34.71 10.69
C PHE A 494 42.26 -34.70 11.96
N GLY A 495 41.00 -35.15 11.87
CA GLY A 495 40.03 -35.08 12.96
C GLY A 495 39.44 -33.67 13.16
N ASP A 496 38.49 -33.55 14.08
CA ASP A 496 37.75 -32.30 14.34
C ASP A 496 38.53 -31.26 15.16
N GLU A 497 39.68 -31.64 15.74
CA GLU A 497 40.45 -30.81 16.68
C GLU A 497 41.65 -30.07 16.05
N ASP A 498 41.81 -30.07 14.73
CA ASP A 498 42.90 -29.32 14.08
C ASP A 498 42.67 -27.80 14.17
N ARG A 499 43.24 -27.22 15.22
CA ARG A 499 43.13 -25.80 15.55
C ARG A 499 43.61 -24.88 14.42
N ARG A 500 44.63 -25.27 13.66
CA ARG A 500 45.20 -24.43 12.59
C ARG A 500 44.28 -24.39 11.37
N LEU A 501 43.68 -25.53 11.00
CA LEU A 501 42.67 -25.58 9.95
C LEU A 501 41.38 -24.87 10.38
N ALA A 502 40.99 -24.98 11.66
CA ALA A 502 39.84 -24.26 12.21
C ALA A 502 40.04 -22.73 12.18
N GLU A 503 41.25 -22.24 12.51
CA GLU A 503 41.62 -20.82 12.47
C GLU A 503 41.56 -20.24 11.04
N GLN A 504 41.76 -21.06 10.00
CA GLN A 504 41.64 -20.64 8.59
C GLN A 504 40.23 -20.81 8.02
N HIS A 505 39.49 -21.84 8.45
CA HIS A 505 38.11 -22.08 8.03
C HIS A 505 37.17 -20.99 8.54
N ALA A 506 37.32 -20.56 9.80
CA ALA A 506 36.39 -19.62 10.43
C ALA A 506 36.29 -18.26 9.69
N PRO A 507 37.39 -17.61 9.24
CA PRO A 507 37.32 -16.43 8.38
C PRO A 507 36.61 -16.67 7.05
N ALA A 508 36.88 -17.79 6.36
CA ALA A 508 36.26 -18.11 5.08
C ALA A 508 34.74 -18.31 5.23
N ALA A 509 34.32 -19.08 6.24
CA ALA A 509 32.91 -19.31 6.55
C ALA A 509 32.19 -18.03 7.01
N ARG A 510 32.89 -17.10 7.66
CA ARG A 510 32.33 -15.79 8.03
C ARG A 510 32.13 -14.91 6.78
N ALA A 511 33.11 -14.87 5.89
CA ALA A 511 33.04 -14.07 4.67
C ALA A 511 31.88 -14.47 3.75
N LEU A 512 31.46 -15.75 3.74
CA LEU A 512 30.30 -16.23 2.99
C LEU A 512 28.95 -16.08 3.72
N ARG A 513 28.94 -15.77 5.03
CA ARG A 513 27.71 -15.66 5.85
C ARG A 513 27.33 -14.23 6.20
N THR A 514 28.30 -13.31 6.22
CA THR A 514 28.04 -11.91 6.56
C THR A 514 27.59 -11.15 5.31
N GLU A 515 26.32 -10.79 5.25
CA GLU A 515 25.77 -9.92 4.21
C GLU A 515 26.14 -8.44 4.49
N PRO A 516 26.50 -7.65 3.44
CA PRO A 516 26.70 -8.07 2.05
C PRO A 516 28.01 -8.86 1.84
N ILE A 517 27.93 -9.94 1.07
CA ILE A 517 29.03 -10.87 0.76
C ILE A 517 29.92 -10.28 -0.33
N ASP A 518 31.18 -10.02 -0.01
CA ASP A 518 32.21 -9.74 -1.01
C ASP A 518 32.78 -11.06 -1.55
N LEU A 519 32.31 -11.45 -2.75
CA LEU A 519 32.73 -12.69 -3.41
C LEU A 519 34.23 -12.70 -3.77
N VAL A 520 34.85 -11.55 -3.96
CA VAL A 520 36.28 -11.45 -4.26
C VAL A 520 37.09 -11.73 -2.99
N ALA A 521 36.69 -11.15 -1.86
CA ALA A 521 37.31 -11.42 -0.57
C ALA A 521 37.07 -12.87 -0.13
N ALA A 522 35.83 -13.37 -0.25
CA ALA A 522 35.47 -14.73 0.10
C ALA A 522 36.28 -15.76 -0.71
N ARG A 523 36.42 -15.57 -2.03
CA ARG A 523 37.23 -16.43 -2.90
C ARG A 523 38.68 -16.56 -2.41
N LYS A 524 39.30 -15.46 -1.99
CA LYS A 524 40.69 -15.47 -1.48
C LYS A 524 40.81 -16.27 -0.18
N LEU A 525 39.83 -16.15 0.72
CA LEU A 525 39.85 -16.85 2.01
C LEU A 525 39.56 -18.35 1.84
N VAL A 526 38.58 -18.71 1.02
CA VAL A 526 38.28 -20.11 0.70
C VAL A 526 39.48 -20.75 0.00
N GLY A 527 40.10 -20.07 -0.97
CA GLY A 527 41.31 -20.56 -1.64
C GLY A 527 42.45 -20.86 -0.67
N ARG A 528 42.77 -19.94 0.26
CA ARG A 528 43.81 -20.17 1.28
C ARG A 528 43.54 -21.39 2.15
N TYR A 529 42.30 -21.59 2.58
CA TYR A 529 41.92 -22.76 3.36
C TYR A 529 42.04 -24.05 2.55
N THR A 530 41.55 -24.05 1.31
CA THR A 530 41.66 -25.20 0.39
C THR A 530 43.13 -25.56 0.12
N ASP A 531 43.99 -24.58 -0.14
CA ASP A 531 45.41 -24.79 -0.40
C ASP A 531 46.12 -25.37 0.82
N GLU A 532 45.82 -24.89 2.03
CA GLU A 532 46.40 -25.43 3.26
C GLU A 532 45.95 -26.87 3.53
N VAL A 533 44.67 -27.19 3.30
CA VAL A 533 44.16 -28.56 3.43
C VAL A 533 44.87 -29.48 2.45
N ASN A 534 45.00 -29.09 1.18
CA ASN A 534 45.67 -29.91 0.17
C ASN A 534 47.16 -30.08 0.51
N ARG A 535 47.87 -29.00 0.84
CA ARG A 535 49.28 -29.03 1.24
C ARG A 535 49.53 -29.97 2.41
N ARG A 536 48.68 -29.94 3.45
CA ARG A 536 48.82 -30.83 4.61
C ARG A 536 48.48 -32.29 4.30
N ILE A 537 47.58 -32.55 3.36
CA ILE A 537 47.30 -33.91 2.90
C ILE A 537 48.47 -34.45 2.06
N GLU A 538 49.22 -33.58 1.37
CA GLU A 538 50.41 -33.97 0.60
C GLU A 538 51.66 -34.14 1.47
N GLU A 539 51.77 -33.40 2.58
CA GLU A 539 52.89 -33.46 3.53
C GLU A 539 52.75 -34.52 4.62
N GLY A 540 51.52 -35.03 4.86
CA GLY A 540 51.19 -36.10 5.81
C GLY A 540 50.94 -37.43 5.12
#